data_AF-A0A9D0I8H7-F1
#
_entry.id   AF-A0A9D0I8H7-F1
#
_cell.length_a   1.000
_cell.length_b   1.000
_cell.length_c   1.000
_cell.angle_alpha   90.00
_cell.angle_beta   90.00
_cell.angle_gamma   90.00
#
_symmetry.space_group_name_H-M   'P 1'
#
loop_
_entity.id
_entity.type
_entity.pdbx_description
1 polymer ?
#
loop_
_entity_poly.entity_id
_entity_poly.type
_entity_poly.pdbx_seq_one_letter_code
_entity_poly.pdbx_strand_id
1 'polypeptide(L)'
;MATVTVSKGWTRTDLPASGNSAGACATNWVPSSRNPGNAPPSPSGHRRCTVNPVPWPRPLPSCACLPAPLFCIIALPFRRNHRAPLSNQQLSYVIGDRLYLNITDRCTLACTFCPKTLGIPRVHDFDLTLDHRPATEEIIAAIDDPAKYAEVVFCGFGEPTLRLKVLLEVAAYIKAHGGRVRVNTDGLANRVHKRNVLPELAPVVDSLSVSLNAQNAEVYDRHCVPALKGSFEAVLAFLRLAPDYIGDTTATAIDGLEGVDIAACEQLARERGVKFRRRVLDRVG
;
A
#
# COMPACT_ATOMS: atom_id res chain seq x y z
N MET A 1 -51.13 4.60 -34.14
CA MET A 1 -51.44 6.02 -33.89
C MET A 1 -50.29 6.62 -33.08
N ALA A 2 -49.90 7.84 -33.45
CA ALA A 2 -48.98 8.76 -32.76
C ALA A 2 -47.47 8.44 -32.76
N THR A 3 -46.87 8.82 -33.90
CA THR A 3 -45.56 9.45 -34.13
C THR A 3 -45.21 10.55 -33.11
N VAL A 4 -43.90 10.81 -32.90
CA VAL A 4 -43.19 12.12 -32.75
C VAL A 4 -41.83 11.89 -32.05
N THR A 5 -40.67 12.46 -32.35
CA THR A 5 -40.00 13.08 -33.53
C THR A 5 -38.52 13.16 -33.13
N VAL A 6 -37.59 12.84 -34.05
CA VAL A 6 -36.14 13.05 -33.88
C VAL A 6 -35.77 14.43 -34.43
N SER A 7 -35.12 15.28 -33.63
CA SER A 7 -34.54 16.54 -34.09
C SER A 7 -33.02 16.44 -34.27
N LYS A 8 -32.58 16.84 -35.46
CA LYS A 8 -31.19 17.04 -35.90
C LYS A 8 -30.65 18.39 -35.42
N GLY A 9 -29.31 18.50 -35.35
CA GLY A 9 -28.63 19.74 -35.74
C GLY A 9 -27.44 20.13 -34.86
N TRP A 10 -26.22 19.74 -35.25
CA TRP A 10 -25.00 20.49 -34.91
C TRP A 10 -24.45 21.08 -36.21
N THR A 11 -24.35 22.41 -36.24
CA THR A 11 -23.81 23.19 -37.35
C THR A 11 -22.29 23.30 -37.23
N ARG A 12 -21.61 23.14 -38.36
CA ARG A 12 -20.17 23.23 -38.55
C ARG A 12 -19.89 24.49 -39.39
N THR A 13 -19.15 25.43 -38.83
CA THR A 13 -18.58 26.65 -39.46
C THR A 13 -17.37 27.02 -38.59
N ASP A 14 -16.22 27.52 -39.01
CA ASP A 14 -15.54 27.71 -40.29
C ASP A 14 -14.05 27.87 -39.92
N LEU A 15 -13.13 27.28 -40.69
CA LEU A 15 -11.68 27.50 -40.61
C LEU A 15 -11.20 27.92 -42.02
N PRO A 16 -10.45 29.02 -42.17
CA PRO A 16 -9.68 29.25 -43.39
C PRO A 16 -8.18 28.95 -43.19
N ALA A 17 -7.71 28.01 -44.02
CA ALA A 17 -6.60 28.10 -44.97
C ALA A 17 -5.28 28.81 -44.59
N SER A 18 -4.22 27.98 -44.53
CA SER A 18 -2.94 28.04 -45.28
C SER A 18 -2.23 29.36 -45.61
N GLY A 19 -0.91 29.40 -45.37
CA GLY A 19 0.04 30.30 -46.06
C GLY A 19 1.51 30.05 -45.71
N ASN A 20 2.29 29.62 -46.70
CA ASN A 20 3.74 29.32 -46.70
C ASN A 20 4.66 30.53 -46.48
N SER A 21 5.86 30.30 -45.95
CA SER A 21 7.19 30.76 -46.46
C SER A 21 8.28 30.49 -45.39
N ALA A 22 9.25 29.60 -45.65
CA ALA A 22 10.54 29.86 -46.29
C ALA A 22 11.46 30.81 -45.49
N GLY A 23 12.59 30.27 -45.00
CA GLY A 23 13.64 31.05 -44.35
C GLY A 23 14.77 30.18 -43.79
N ALA A 24 15.64 29.71 -44.68
CA ALA A 24 16.94 29.14 -44.31
C ALA A 24 17.91 30.28 -43.94
N CYS A 25 18.76 30.09 -42.92
CA CYS A 25 20.17 30.45 -43.03
C CYS A 25 21.00 29.82 -41.89
N ALA A 26 22.10 29.19 -42.29
CA ALA A 26 23.16 28.67 -41.44
C ALA A 26 23.95 29.81 -40.78
N THR A 27 24.68 29.52 -39.69
CA THR A 27 26.15 29.48 -39.69
C THR A 27 26.72 29.28 -38.27
N ASN A 28 27.75 28.42 -38.21
CA ASN A 28 28.67 28.23 -37.10
C ASN A 28 29.33 29.54 -36.65
N TRP A 29 29.73 29.66 -35.38
CA TRP A 29 31.16 29.75 -34.97
C TRP A 29 31.33 29.90 -33.45
N VAL A 30 32.29 29.15 -32.92
CA VAL A 30 32.91 29.23 -31.59
C VAL A 30 34.36 29.73 -31.81
N PRO A 31 34.94 30.59 -30.95
CA PRO A 31 36.08 30.17 -30.11
C PRO A 31 36.12 30.89 -28.74
N SER A 32 36.29 30.22 -27.59
CA SER A 32 37.52 29.68 -26.95
C SER A 32 38.50 30.71 -26.35
N SER A 33 38.71 30.65 -25.02
CA SER A 33 39.99 30.89 -24.29
C SER A 33 39.79 30.49 -22.80
N ARG A 34 40.26 29.32 -22.33
CA ARG A 34 41.52 28.99 -21.60
C ARG A 34 41.84 29.94 -20.40
N ASN A 35 41.69 29.52 -19.12
CA ASN A 35 42.52 28.66 -18.22
C ASN A 35 43.42 29.53 -17.28
N PRO A 36 44.13 29.05 -16.22
CA PRO A 36 43.90 28.05 -15.15
C PRO A 36 44.32 28.56 -13.71
N GLY A 37 44.24 27.70 -12.68
CA GLY A 37 44.96 27.83 -11.37
C GLY A 37 44.01 27.79 -10.15
N ASN A 38 44.21 27.07 -9.05
CA ASN A 38 45.36 26.37 -8.46
C ASN A 38 44.88 25.25 -7.51
N ALA A 39 45.59 24.13 -7.53
CA ALA A 39 45.86 23.19 -6.41
C ALA A 39 47.41 23.02 -6.37
N PRO A 40 48.12 22.45 -5.36
CA PRO A 40 47.73 21.56 -4.24
C PRO A 40 48.50 21.98 -2.92
N PRO A 41 49.02 21.14 -1.95
CA PRO A 41 49.62 19.79 -2.05
C PRO A 41 49.18 18.72 -1.02
N SER A 42 49.57 17.48 -1.35
CA SER A 42 49.63 16.25 -0.54
C SER A 42 50.58 16.36 0.66
N PRO A 43 50.45 15.46 1.66
CA PRO A 43 51.65 14.72 2.06
C PRO A 43 51.47 13.19 2.05
N SER A 44 52.57 12.58 1.62
CA SER A 44 52.95 11.17 1.65
C SER A 44 52.95 10.54 3.05
N GLY A 45 52.63 9.25 3.13
CA GLY A 45 52.87 8.45 4.33
C GLY A 45 52.55 6.98 4.16
N HIS A 46 53.48 6.22 3.59
CA HIS A 46 53.45 4.75 3.61
C HIS A 46 53.48 4.21 5.04
N ARG A 47 52.50 3.39 5.41
CA ARG A 47 52.71 2.31 6.40
C ARG A 47 52.04 1.04 5.89
N ARG A 48 52.89 0.04 5.62
CA ARG A 48 52.52 -1.37 5.48
C ARG A 48 51.90 -1.82 6.79
N CYS A 49 50.64 -2.23 6.78
CA CYS A 49 50.11 -3.08 7.84
C CYS A 49 50.55 -4.51 7.54
N THR A 50 51.60 -4.95 8.23
CA THR A 50 51.98 -6.36 8.32
C THR A 50 50.93 -7.09 9.14
N VAL A 51 50.17 -7.96 8.49
CA VAL A 51 49.37 -9.01 9.13
C VAL A 51 50.33 -9.99 9.81
N ASN A 52 50.36 -9.99 11.14
CA ASN A 52 50.97 -11.07 11.91
C ASN A 52 49.99 -12.26 11.95
N PRO A 53 50.39 -13.47 11.51
CA PRO A 53 49.55 -14.65 11.64
C PRO A 53 49.52 -15.11 13.11
N VAL A 54 48.33 -15.16 13.69
CA VAL A 54 48.09 -15.79 14.99
C VAL A 54 48.14 -17.32 14.80
N PRO A 55 48.92 -18.07 15.59
CA PRO A 55 49.03 -19.51 15.43
C PRO A 55 47.75 -20.20 15.94
N TRP A 56 47.24 -21.11 15.09
CA TRP A 56 46.14 -22.02 15.38
C TRP A 56 46.50 -22.97 16.53
N PRO A 57 45.65 -23.16 17.56
CA PRO A 57 45.87 -24.21 18.53
C PRO A 57 45.57 -25.58 17.92
N ARG A 58 46.44 -26.54 18.25
CA ARG A 58 46.45 -27.95 17.83
C ARG A 58 45.19 -28.70 18.29
N PRO A 59 44.78 -29.78 17.59
CA PRO A 59 43.63 -30.58 17.99
C PRO A 59 43.97 -31.42 19.24
N LEU A 60 43.08 -31.41 20.23
CA LEU A 60 43.11 -32.31 21.38
C LEU A 60 42.31 -33.60 21.08
N PRO A 61 42.64 -34.72 21.75
CA PRO A 61 42.34 -36.06 21.26
C PRO A 61 40.90 -36.47 21.50
N SER A 62 40.45 -37.37 20.62
CA SER A 62 39.26 -38.19 20.73
C SER A 62 39.12 -38.81 22.13
N CYS A 63 37.99 -38.56 22.79
CA CYS A 63 37.56 -39.33 23.95
C CYS A 63 36.07 -39.67 23.84
N ALA A 64 35.86 -40.97 23.59
CA ALA A 64 34.87 -41.84 24.19
C ALA A 64 33.38 -41.44 24.12
N CYS A 65 32.67 -42.21 23.29
CA CYS A 65 31.26 -42.51 23.43
C CYS A 65 30.92 -42.95 24.87
N LEU A 66 29.96 -42.28 25.48
CA LEU A 66 29.23 -42.77 26.65
C LEU A 66 27.74 -42.91 26.27
N PRO A 67 27.04 -43.96 26.74
CA PRO A 67 25.71 -44.28 26.28
C PRO A 67 24.67 -43.31 26.87
N ALA A 68 23.71 -42.92 26.03
CA ALA A 68 22.56 -42.11 26.41
C ALA A 68 21.69 -42.83 27.45
N PRO A 69 21.25 -42.17 28.53
CA PRO A 69 20.15 -42.69 29.32
C PRO A 69 18.84 -42.35 28.59
N LEU A 70 18.10 -43.39 28.22
CA LEU A 70 16.66 -43.29 27.98
C LEU A 70 16.02 -42.72 29.26
N PHE A 71 15.59 -41.47 29.22
CA PHE A 71 14.53 -41.00 30.11
C PHE A 71 13.38 -40.49 29.26
N CYS A 72 12.29 -41.25 29.30
CA CYS A 72 10.96 -40.91 28.82
C CYS A 72 10.63 -39.45 29.16
N ILE A 73 10.62 -38.59 28.14
CA ILE A 73 9.83 -37.37 28.19
C ILE A 73 8.38 -37.84 28.10
N ILE A 74 7.75 -37.94 29.26
CA ILE A 74 6.30 -38.03 29.36
C ILE A 74 5.77 -36.78 28.66
N ALA A 75 5.19 -36.98 27.49
CA ALA A 75 4.42 -35.96 26.79
C ALA A 75 3.23 -35.58 27.67
N LEU A 76 3.42 -34.54 28.51
CA LEU A 76 2.32 -33.83 29.12
C LEU A 76 1.51 -33.24 27.95
N PRO A 77 0.22 -33.57 27.78
CA PRO A 77 -0.58 -32.90 26.77
C PRO A 77 -0.67 -31.45 27.23
N PHE A 78 -0.08 -30.55 26.44
CA PHE A 78 -0.28 -29.12 26.61
C PHE A 78 -1.74 -28.80 26.28
N ARG A 79 -2.63 -29.06 27.24
CA ARG A 79 -4.00 -28.54 27.24
C ARG A 79 -3.91 -27.06 27.60
N ARG A 80 -3.72 -26.21 26.60
CA ARG A 80 -4.30 -24.85 26.65
C ARG A 80 -5.69 -24.91 26.03
N ASN A 81 -6.65 -25.34 26.84
CA ASN A 81 -8.04 -25.07 26.56
C ASN A 81 -8.44 -23.79 27.29
N HIS A 82 -7.96 -22.66 26.78
CA HIS A 82 -8.59 -21.38 27.03
C HIS A 82 -9.21 -20.96 25.71
N ARG A 83 -10.42 -21.47 25.43
CA ARG A 83 -11.32 -20.75 24.52
C ARG A 83 -11.60 -19.43 25.22
N ALA A 84 -10.89 -18.38 24.81
CA ALA A 84 -11.35 -17.02 25.04
C ALA A 84 -12.83 -16.97 24.61
N PRO A 85 -13.69 -16.25 25.34
CA PRO A 85 -15.06 -16.05 24.89
C PRO A 85 -14.98 -15.57 23.43
N LEU A 86 -15.64 -16.31 22.53
CA LEU A 86 -15.69 -15.94 21.11
C LEU A 86 -16.39 -14.59 21.07
N SER A 87 -15.59 -13.53 20.94
CA SER A 87 -16.08 -12.19 20.68
C SER A 87 -17.01 -12.26 19.48
N ASN A 88 -18.14 -11.58 19.56
CA ASN A 88 -19.13 -11.54 18.48
C ASN A 88 -18.75 -10.49 17.41
N GLN A 89 -17.53 -9.95 17.46
CA GLN A 89 -17.06 -8.94 16.50
C GLN A 89 -16.81 -9.57 15.13
N GLN A 90 -17.22 -8.86 14.07
CA GLN A 90 -17.05 -9.32 12.70
C GLN A 90 -15.61 -9.03 12.21
N LEU A 91 -14.71 -10.01 12.37
CA LEU A 91 -13.32 -9.89 11.90
C LEU A 91 -13.15 -10.19 10.41
N SER A 92 -13.98 -11.08 9.87
CA SER A 92 -13.98 -11.44 8.46
C SER A 92 -15.40 -11.40 7.89
N TYR A 93 -15.57 -10.98 6.65
CA TYR A 93 -16.88 -10.92 5.99
C TYR A 93 -16.73 -11.04 4.48
N VAL A 94 -17.74 -11.57 3.81
CA VAL A 94 -17.69 -11.86 2.37
C VAL A 94 -18.54 -10.86 1.59
N ILE A 95 -17.94 -10.26 0.55
CA ILE A 95 -18.67 -9.45 -0.44
C ILE A 95 -18.30 -9.99 -1.81
N GLY A 96 -19.30 -10.54 -2.52
CA GLY A 96 -19.07 -11.24 -3.78
C GLY A 96 -18.20 -12.49 -3.58
N ASP A 97 -17.09 -12.57 -4.31
CA ASP A 97 -16.11 -13.66 -4.30
C ASP A 97 -14.85 -13.35 -3.46
N ARG A 98 -14.92 -12.35 -2.57
CA ARG A 98 -13.78 -11.86 -1.78
C ARG A 98 -14.06 -11.90 -0.29
N LEU A 99 -13.04 -12.24 0.49
CA LEU A 99 -13.06 -12.17 1.95
C LEU A 99 -12.40 -10.87 2.41
N TYR A 100 -13.07 -10.10 3.26
CA TYR A 100 -12.57 -8.83 3.80
C TYR A 100 -12.21 -9.00 5.27
N LEU A 101 -11.10 -8.41 5.70
CA LEU A 101 -10.57 -8.55 7.07
C LEU A 101 -10.53 -7.22 7.82
N ASN A 102 -11.42 -7.06 8.79
CA ASN A 102 -11.53 -5.90 9.67
C ASN A 102 -10.59 -6.02 10.88
N ILE A 103 -9.32 -5.62 10.69
CA ILE A 103 -8.28 -5.83 11.71
C ILE A 103 -8.10 -4.65 12.68
N THR A 104 -8.70 -3.49 12.41
CA THR A 104 -8.56 -2.28 13.24
C THR A 104 -9.67 -1.28 12.95
N ASP A 105 -10.02 -0.48 13.96
CA ASP A 105 -10.97 0.63 13.90
C ASP A 105 -10.26 2.00 13.81
N ARG A 106 -8.99 2.07 14.23
CA ARG A 106 -8.14 3.27 14.11
C ARG A 106 -7.79 3.57 12.66
N CYS A 107 -7.81 4.85 12.29
CA CYS A 107 -7.43 5.34 10.96
C CYS A 107 -6.60 6.62 11.11
N THR A 108 -5.77 6.94 10.11
CA THR A 108 -5.07 8.24 10.07
C THR A 108 -5.98 9.37 9.57
N LEU A 109 -7.12 9.01 9.00
CA LEU A 109 -8.11 9.89 8.40
C LEU A 109 -9.41 9.88 9.19
N ALA A 110 -10.09 11.02 9.23
CA ALA A 110 -11.45 11.18 9.76
C ALA A 110 -12.41 11.58 8.63
N CYS A 111 -12.40 10.84 7.52
CA CYS A 111 -13.09 11.24 6.30
C CYS A 111 -14.57 11.54 6.54
N THR A 112 -15.09 12.62 5.96
CA THR A 112 -16.48 13.07 6.14
C THR A 112 -17.51 12.11 5.55
N PHE A 113 -17.09 11.27 4.61
CA PHE A 113 -17.93 10.29 3.90
C PHE A 113 -17.78 8.85 4.43
N CYS A 114 -16.95 8.61 5.45
CA CYS A 114 -16.74 7.28 5.98
C CYS A 114 -17.94 6.86 6.85
N PRO A 115 -18.53 5.66 6.67
CA PRO A 115 -19.66 5.23 7.50
C PRO A 115 -19.35 5.27 9.00
N LYS A 116 -18.11 4.94 9.41
CA LYS A 116 -17.65 5.05 10.80
C LYS A 116 -17.81 6.48 11.37
N THR A 117 -17.38 7.50 10.63
CA THR A 117 -17.44 8.90 11.11
C THR A 117 -18.85 9.47 11.08
N LEU A 118 -19.72 8.91 10.23
CA LEU A 118 -21.15 9.19 10.19
C LEU A 118 -21.95 8.43 11.28
N GLY A 119 -21.28 7.62 12.12
CA GLY A 119 -21.94 6.84 13.18
C GLY A 119 -22.71 5.63 12.67
N ILE A 120 -22.42 5.17 11.45
CA ILE A 120 -23.03 4.00 10.81
C ILE A 120 -21.95 2.93 10.70
N PRO A 121 -21.72 2.09 11.74
CA PRO A 121 -20.67 1.08 11.72
C PRO A 121 -21.08 -0.15 10.89
N ARG A 122 -21.73 0.05 9.74
CA ARG A 122 -22.18 -1.02 8.87
C ARG A 122 -21.68 -0.88 7.44
N VAL A 123 -21.37 -2.02 6.84
CA VAL A 123 -21.09 -2.17 5.42
C VAL A 123 -21.96 -3.31 4.91
N HIS A 124 -22.87 -3.02 3.99
CA HIS A 124 -23.99 -3.93 3.67
C HIS A 124 -24.70 -4.38 4.96
N ASP A 125 -24.81 -5.69 5.18
CA ASP A 125 -25.46 -6.29 6.35
C ASP A 125 -24.48 -6.56 7.50
N PHE A 126 -23.21 -6.19 7.36
CA PHE A 126 -22.16 -6.48 8.34
C PHE A 126 -21.93 -5.30 9.28
N ASP A 127 -22.01 -5.54 10.59
CA ASP A 127 -21.58 -4.61 11.63
C ASP A 127 -20.08 -4.82 11.90
N LEU A 128 -19.28 -3.79 11.64
CA LEU A 128 -17.82 -3.87 11.75
C LEU A 128 -17.30 -3.22 13.03
N THR A 129 -18.15 -3.03 14.04
CA THR A 129 -17.74 -2.61 15.37
C THR A 129 -16.81 -3.66 15.99
N LEU A 130 -15.68 -3.20 16.52
CA LEU A 130 -14.72 -4.03 17.26
C LEU A 130 -14.86 -3.75 18.76
N ASP A 131 -15.02 -4.79 19.57
CA ASP A 131 -15.09 -4.67 21.03
C ASP A 131 -13.69 -4.60 21.66
N HIS A 132 -12.71 -5.20 21.01
CA HIS A 132 -11.29 -5.06 21.34
C HIS A 132 -10.43 -5.03 20.08
N ARG A 133 -9.14 -4.72 20.25
CA ARG A 133 -8.18 -4.84 19.15
C ARG A 133 -7.85 -6.34 18.96
N PRO A 134 -8.23 -6.98 17.84
CA PRO A 134 -8.08 -8.43 17.68
C PRO A 134 -6.61 -8.83 17.57
N ALA A 135 -6.19 -9.91 18.22
CA ALA A 135 -4.85 -10.47 18.06
C ALA A 135 -4.64 -11.12 16.67
N THR A 136 -3.39 -11.39 16.29
CA THR A 136 -3.07 -12.07 15.02
C THR A 136 -3.78 -13.42 14.94
N GLU A 137 -3.82 -14.17 16.03
CA GLU A 137 -4.42 -15.49 16.13
C GLU A 137 -5.95 -15.44 15.96
N GLU A 138 -6.60 -14.40 16.50
CA GLU A 138 -8.05 -14.20 16.34
C GLU A 138 -8.41 -13.91 14.89
N ILE A 139 -7.60 -13.10 14.20
CA ILE A 139 -7.80 -12.78 12.78
C ILE A 139 -7.59 -14.04 11.93
N ILE A 140 -6.53 -14.82 12.18
CA ILE A 140 -6.28 -16.07 11.47
C ILE A 140 -7.41 -17.07 11.69
N ALA A 141 -7.91 -17.21 12.93
CA ALA A 141 -9.03 -18.09 13.25
C ALA A 141 -10.34 -17.67 12.58
N ALA A 142 -10.49 -16.39 12.21
CA ALA A 142 -11.65 -15.89 11.46
C ALA A 142 -11.54 -16.13 9.94
N ILE A 143 -10.42 -16.62 9.44
CA ILE A 143 -10.24 -16.97 8.03
C ILE A 143 -10.44 -18.48 7.90
N ASP A 144 -11.33 -18.91 7.01
CA ASP A 144 -11.52 -20.34 6.73
C ASP A 144 -10.43 -20.85 5.76
N ASP A 145 -10.75 -21.04 4.48
CA ASP A 145 -9.80 -21.45 3.46
C ASP A 145 -9.56 -20.27 2.50
N PRO A 146 -8.39 -19.60 2.59
CA PRO A 146 -8.10 -18.44 1.76
C PRO A 146 -8.17 -18.71 0.25
N ALA A 147 -7.94 -19.96 -0.18
CA ALA A 147 -7.92 -20.33 -1.59
C ALA A 147 -9.33 -20.35 -2.23
N LYS A 148 -10.40 -20.33 -1.44
CA LYS A 148 -11.78 -20.26 -1.93
C LYS A 148 -12.16 -18.89 -2.52
N TYR A 149 -11.41 -17.86 -2.16
CA TYR A 149 -11.72 -16.48 -2.53
C TYR A 149 -10.83 -16.01 -3.67
N ALA A 150 -11.37 -15.13 -4.52
CA ALA A 150 -10.58 -14.46 -5.53
C ALA A 150 -9.44 -13.63 -4.91
N GLU A 151 -9.75 -12.95 -3.80
CA GLU A 151 -8.80 -12.17 -2.98
C GLU A 151 -9.26 -12.14 -1.51
N VAL A 152 -8.30 -12.14 -0.59
CA VAL A 152 -8.47 -11.74 0.80
C VAL A 152 -8.00 -10.29 0.93
N VAL A 153 -8.87 -9.42 1.41
CA VAL A 153 -8.74 -7.97 1.36
C VAL A 153 -8.62 -7.40 2.76
N PHE A 154 -7.47 -6.83 3.10
CA PHE A 154 -7.35 -6.00 4.30
C PHE A 154 -8.11 -4.69 4.07
N CYS A 155 -9.19 -4.50 4.80
CA CYS A 155 -10.12 -3.37 4.69
C CYS A 155 -10.96 -3.29 5.98
N GLY A 156 -11.86 -2.32 6.10
CA GLY A 156 -12.71 -2.17 7.26
C GLY A 156 -12.87 -0.69 7.56
N PHE A 157 -13.13 -0.34 8.82
CA PHE A 157 -13.25 1.06 9.21
C PHE A 157 -11.95 1.72 9.65
N GLY A 158 -10.89 0.96 9.85
CA GLY A 158 -9.56 1.47 10.15
C GLY A 158 -8.62 1.41 8.96
N GLU A 159 -7.40 1.92 9.19
CA GLU A 159 -6.27 1.82 8.27
C GLU A 159 -5.44 0.57 8.64
N PRO A 160 -5.46 -0.51 7.82
CA PRO A 160 -4.78 -1.75 8.16
C PRO A 160 -3.27 -1.58 8.40
N THR A 161 -2.63 -0.65 7.69
CA THR A 161 -1.17 -0.44 7.83
C THR A 161 -0.76 0.18 9.17
N LEU A 162 -1.70 0.72 9.97
CA LEU A 162 -1.43 1.09 11.36
C LEU A 162 -1.08 -0.12 12.23
N ARG A 163 -1.46 -1.32 11.77
CA ARG A 163 -1.13 -2.61 12.39
C ARG A 163 -0.16 -3.42 11.52
N LEU A 164 0.83 -2.76 10.91
CA LEU A 164 1.75 -3.35 9.94
C LEU A 164 2.27 -4.75 10.32
N LYS A 165 2.77 -4.95 11.55
CA LYS A 165 3.26 -6.27 11.99
C LYS A 165 2.17 -7.37 11.88
N VAL A 166 0.97 -7.09 12.37
CA VAL A 166 -0.16 -8.04 12.33
C VAL A 166 -0.61 -8.25 10.89
N LEU A 167 -0.68 -7.19 10.08
CA LEU A 167 -0.99 -7.30 8.66
C LEU A 167 -0.01 -8.24 7.95
N LEU A 168 1.30 -8.06 8.16
CA LEU A 168 2.34 -8.90 7.56
C LEU A 168 2.24 -10.36 7.98
N GLU A 169 2.01 -10.63 9.27
CA GLU A 169 1.84 -11.99 9.80
C GLU A 169 0.62 -12.70 9.20
N VAL A 170 -0.53 -12.02 9.17
CA VAL A 170 -1.77 -12.57 8.60
C VAL A 170 -1.65 -12.72 7.07
N ALA A 171 -1.04 -11.77 6.38
CA ALA A 171 -0.81 -11.84 4.93
C ALA A 171 0.11 -13.03 4.58
N ALA A 172 1.19 -13.24 5.35
CA ALA A 172 2.05 -14.41 5.19
C ALA A 172 1.29 -15.73 5.37
N TYR A 173 0.42 -15.80 6.39
CA TYR A 173 -0.47 -16.95 6.59
C TYR A 173 -1.37 -17.20 5.36
N ILE A 174 -2.05 -16.15 4.87
CA ILE A 174 -2.93 -16.26 3.69
C ILE A 174 -2.16 -16.79 2.47
N LYS A 175 -0.98 -16.25 2.19
CA LYS A 175 -0.13 -16.65 1.06
C LYS A 175 0.33 -18.11 1.19
N ALA A 176 0.71 -18.54 2.41
CA ALA A 176 1.11 -19.92 2.67
C ALA A 176 -0.03 -20.93 2.46
N HIS A 177 -1.29 -20.48 2.51
CA HIS A 177 -2.49 -21.29 2.30
C HIS A 177 -3.15 -21.03 0.94
N GLY A 178 -2.39 -20.52 -0.05
CA GLY A 178 -2.84 -20.41 -1.44
C GLY A 178 -3.75 -19.21 -1.75
N GLY A 179 -4.01 -18.33 -0.77
CA GLY A 179 -4.80 -17.12 -0.99
C GLY A 179 -4.03 -16.01 -1.68
N ARG A 180 -4.77 -15.07 -2.27
CA ARG A 180 -4.25 -13.80 -2.80
C ARG A 180 -4.56 -12.65 -1.85
N VAL A 181 -3.62 -11.74 -1.65
CA VAL A 181 -3.75 -10.64 -0.68
C VAL A 181 -3.87 -9.29 -1.38
N ARG A 182 -4.93 -8.54 -1.07
CA ARG A 182 -5.04 -7.11 -1.40
C ARG A 182 -5.05 -6.26 -0.13
N VAL A 183 -4.36 -5.13 -0.15
CA VAL A 183 -4.48 -4.12 0.92
C VAL A 183 -5.19 -2.88 0.40
N ASN A 184 -6.33 -2.55 1.00
CA ASN A 184 -6.96 -1.25 0.85
C ASN A 184 -6.34 -0.32 1.90
N THR A 185 -5.81 0.82 1.47
CA THR A 185 -5.07 1.75 2.35
C THR A 185 -5.36 3.21 2.01
N ASP A 186 -5.21 4.08 3.00
CA ASP A 186 -5.14 5.53 2.84
C ASP A 186 -3.83 6.00 2.17
N GLY A 187 -2.80 5.15 2.09
CA GLY A 187 -1.51 5.49 1.47
C GLY A 187 -0.55 6.25 2.39
N LEU A 188 -0.85 6.36 3.68
CA LEU A 188 -0.04 7.10 4.67
C LEU A 188 0.90 6.22 5.49
N ALA A 189 1.00 4.94 5.16
CA ALA A 189 1.84 3.97 5.88
C ALA A 189 3.29 4.44 6.05
N ASN A 190 3.93 4.91 4.97
CA ASN A 190 5.31 5.40 5.04
C ASN A 190 5.46 6.62 5.96
N ARG A 191 4.44 7.49 6.00
CA ARG A 191 4.41 8.69 6.85
C ARG A 191 4.28 8.30 8.32
N VAL A 192 3.40 7.35 8.64
CA VAL A 192 3.19 6.85 10.00
C VAL A 192 4.44 6.12 10.51
N HIS A 193 4.99 5.21 9.72
CA HIS A 193 6.14 4.38 10.10
C HIS A 193 7.49 5.07 9.92
N LYS A 194 7.50 6.26 9.32
CA LYS A 194 8.70 7.10 9.07
C LYS A 194 9.77 6.39 8.23
N ARG A 195 9.37 5.45 7.39
CA ARG A 195 10.24 4.65 6.49
C ARG A 195 9.41 4.05 5.36
N ASN A 196 10.08 3.55 4.33
CA ASN A 196 9.39 2.82 3.26
C ASN A 196 8.96 1.42 3.75
N VAL A 197 7.65 1.14 3.77
CA VAL A 197 7.08 -0.17 4.17
C VAL A 197 6.80 -1.09 2.99
N LEU A 198 6.84 -0.58 1.76
CA LEU A 198 6.61 -1.37 0.55
C LEU A 198 7.53 -2.60 0.42
N PRO A 199 8.83 -2.56 0.80
CA PRO A 199 9.69 -3.74 0.77
C PRO A 199 9.22 -4.88 1.69
N GLU A 200 8.54 -4.55 2.80
CA GLU A 200 7.98 -5.57 3.71
C GLU A 200 6.65 -6.12 3.21
N LEU A 201 5.86 -5.29 2.52
CA LEU A 201 4.57 -5.70 1.96
C LEU A 201 4.76 -6.59 0.72
N ALA A 202 5.74 -6.28 -0.14
CA ALA A 202 5.92 -6.92 -1.44
C ALA A 202 5.96 -8.47 -1.42
N PRO A 203 6.59 -9.14 -0.45
CA PRO A 203 6.61 -10.60 -0.41
C PRO A 203 5.24 -11.24 -0.10
N VAL A 204 4.31 -10.48 0.48
CA VAL A 204 3.06 -11.03 1.04
C VAL A 204 1.79 -10.33 0.53
N VAL A 205 1.91 -9.26 -0.25
CA VAL A 205 0.79 -8.49 -0.81
C VAL A 205 0.83 -8.54 -2.34
N ASP A 206 -0.25 -9.02 -2.96
CA ASP A 206 -0.36 -9.15 -4.41
C ASP A 206 -0.84 -7.85 -5.07
N SER A 207 -1.68 -7.05 -4.39
CA SER A 207 -2.20 -5.80 -4.93
C SER A 207 -2.48 -4.73 -3.86
N LEU A 208 -2.42 -3.45 -4.29
CA LEU A 208 -2.75 -2.29 -3.47
C LEU A 208 -3.91 -1.50 -4.06
N SER A 209 -4.85 -1.09 -3.22
CA SER A 209 -5.90 -0.13 -3.56
C SER A 209 -5.77 1.09 -2.64
N VAL A 210 -5.20 2.18 -3.16
CA VAL A 210 -4.89 3.39 -2.39
C VAL A 210 -6.00 4.43 -2.57
N SER A 211 -6.50 4.99 -1.48
CA SER A 211 -7.58 5.98 -1.47
C SER A 211 -7.03 7.41 -1.68
N LEU A 212 -6.88 7.83 -2.94
CA LEU A 212 -6.43 9.18 -3.30
C LEU A 212 -7.52 10.23 -3.04
N ASN A 213 -8.77 9.93 -3.43
CA ASN A 213 -10.00 10.69 -3.16
C ASN A 213 -10.10 12.16 -3.59
N ALA A 214 -9.01 12.85 -3.92
CA ALA A 214 -9.01 14.23 -4.36
C ALA A 214 -7.81 14.55 -5.27
N GLN A 215 -7.96 15.62 -6.06
CA GLN A 215 -6.98 16.08 -7.04
C GLN A 215 -5.97 17.09 -6.48
N ASN A 216 -6.21 17.63 -5.28
CA ASN A 216 -5.33 18.58 -4.62
C ASN A 216 -5.48 18.51 -3.09
N ALA A 217 -4.53 19.12 -2.37
CA ALA A 217 -4.49 19.09 -0.91
C ALA A 217 -5.71 19.77 -0.27
N GLU A 218 -6.25 20.84 -0.84
CA GLU A 218 -7.40 21.55 -0.26
C GLU A 218 -8.65 20.66 -0.24
N VAL A 219 -8.98 20.05 -1.38
CA VAL A 219 -10.12 19.14 -1.51
C VAL A 219 -9.87 17.84 -0.72
N TYR A 220 -8.63 17.36 -0.69
CA TYR A 220 -8.24 16.21 0.12
C TYR A 220 -8.46 16.47 1.62
N ASP A 221 -7.96 17.58 2.15
CA ASP A 221 -8.06 17.91 3.57
C ASP A 221 -9.52 18.15 3.98
N ARG A 222 -10.32 18.74 3.10
CA ARG A 222 -11.77 18.94 3.30
C ARG A 222 -12.51 17.62 3.50
N HIS A 223 -12.25 16.62 2.65
CA HIS A 223 -13.02 15.36 2.65
C HIS A 223 -12.39 14.25 3.47
N CYS A 224 -11.06 14.10 3.42
CA CYS A 224 -10.34 13.02 4.10
C CYS A 224 -9.99 13.38 5.55
N VAL A 225 -9.91 14.68 5.89
CA VAL A 225 -9.64 15.20 7.24
C VAL A 225 -8.46 14.46 7.89
N PRO A 226 -7.25 14.54 7.32
CA PRO A 226 -6.10 13.80 7.82
C PRO A 226 -5.62 14.33 9.18
N ALA A 227 -5.21 13.42 10.06
CA ALA A 227 -4.59 13.79 11.33
C ALA A 227 -3.16 14.35 11.18
N LEU A 228 -2.50 14.07 10.05
CA LEU A 228 -1.11 14.43 9.78
C LEU A 228 -1.03 15.52 8.70
N LYS A 229 -0.26 16.58 8.96
CA LYS A 229 0.03 17.62 7.96
C LYS A 229 0.85 17.05 6.78
N GLY A 230 0.54 17.55 5.58
CA GLY A 230 1.17 17.12 4.32
C GLY A 230 0.79 15.70 3.92
N SER A 231 -0.43 15.27 4.26
CA SER A 231 -0.90 13.92 3.97
C SER A 231 -1.12 13.70 2.48
N PHE A 232 -1.67 14.69 1.76
CA PHE A 232 -1.89 14.59 0.33
C PHE A 232 -0.59 14.29 -0.42
N GLU A 233 0.47 15.06 -0.15
CA GLU A 233 1.80 14.87 -0.75
C GLU A 233 2.39 13.50 -0.37
N ALA A 234 2.17 13.04 0.86
CA ALA A 234 2.63 11.73 1.31
C ALA A 234 1.92 10.58 0.57
N VAL A 235 0.61 10.68 0.31
CA VAL A 235 -0.14 9.71 -0.51
C VAL A 235 0.39 9.69 -1.93
N LEU A 236 0.62 10.86 -2.54
CA LEU A 236 1.20 10.94 -3.88
C LEU A 236 2.61 10.34 -3.96
N ALA A 237 3.44 10.54 -2.93
CA ALA A 237 4.76 9.94 -2.83
C ALA A 237 4.70 8.41 -2.65
N PHE A 238 3.75 7.92 -1.85
CA PHE A 238 3.51 6.48 -1.70
C PHE A 238 3.09 5.83 -3.03
N LEU A 239 2.14 6.44 -3.73
CA LEU A 239 1.69 6.00 -5.06
C LEU A 239 2.83 5.99 -6.09
N ARG A 240 3.74 6.97 -6.04
CA ARG A 240 4.90 7.04 -6.93
C ARG A 240 5.89 5.89 -6.70
N LEU A 241 6.06 5.46 -5.45
CA LEU A 241 6.99 4.40 -5.07
C LEU A 241 6.40 2.99 -5.21
N ALA A 242 5.09 2.84 -5.04
CA ALA A 242 4.43 1.53 -4.95
C ALA A 242 4.68 0.58 -6.15
N PRO A 243 4.65 1.04 -7.42
CA PRO A 243 4.90 0.16 -8.57
C PRO A 243 6.26 -0.52 -8.60
N ASP A 244 7.28 0.06 -7.94
CA ASP A 244 8.63 -0.52 -7.86
C ASP A 244 8.66 -1.80 -7.00
N TYR A 245 7.61 -2.05 -6.21
CA TYR A 245 7.51 -3.15 -5.26
C TYR A 245 6.28 -4.03 -5.50
N ILE A 246 5.12 -3.43 -5.76
CA ILE A 246 3.84 -4.11 -5.97
C ILE A 246 3.22 -3.58 -7.27
N GLY A 247 3.43 -4.34 -8.36
CA GLY A 247 3.05 -3.93 -9.71
C GLY A 247 1.54 -3.73 -9.92
N ASP A 248 0.70 -4.44 -9.15
CA ASP A 248 -0.75 -4.22 -9.16
C ASP A 248 -1.16 -3.18 -8.12
N THR A 249 -0.79 -1.92 -8.38
CA THR A 249 -1.22 -0.78 -7.56
C THR A 249 -2.28 0.04 -8.29
N THR A 250 -3.38 0.32 -7.61
CA THR A 250 -4.50 1.12 -8.11
C THR A 250 -4.79 2.28 -7.17
N ALA A 251 -4.78 3.51 -7.69
CA ALA A 251 -5.34 4.67 -7.00
C ALA A 251 -6.87 4.72 -7.20
N THR A 252 -7.59 5.18 -6.19
CA THR A 252 -9.05 5.31 -6.24
C THR A 252 -9.52 6.68 -5.77
N ALA A 253 -10.63 7.15 -6.34
CA ALA A 253 -11.32 8.35 -5.88
C ALA A 253 -12.84 8.14 -5.93
N ILE A 254 -13.57 8.88 -5.08
CA ILE A 254 -15.02 8.78 -4.96
C ILE A 254 -15.67 9.90 -5.76
N ASP A 255 -16.46 9.51 -6.75
CA ASP A 255 -17.32 10.38 -7.54
C ASP A 255 -18.59 10.70 -6.76
N GLY A 256 -18.99 11.98 -6.77
CA GLY A 256 -20.10 12.52 -5.99
C GLY A 256 -19.69 13.33 -4.76
N LEU A 257 -18.40 13.40 -4.41
CA LEU A 257 -17.90 14.32 -3.38
C LEU A 257 -17.75 15.74 -3.95
N GLU A 258 -18.23 16.74 -3.20
CA GLU A 258 -18.22 18.13 -3.64
C GLU A 258 -16.80 18.61 -4.02
N GLY A 259 -16.62 19.10 -5.24
CA GLY A 259 -15.35 19.65 -5.72
C GLY A 259 -14.28 18.61 -6.06
N VAL A 260 -14.56 17.30 -5.92
CA VAL A 260 -13.66 16.25 -6.40
C VAL A 260 -13.74 16.14 -7.92
N ASP A 261 -12.58 16.28 -8.58
CA ASP A 261 -12.44 16.07 -10.02
C ASP A 261 -11.84 14.68 -10.28
N ILE A 262 -12.68 13.78 -10.77
CA ILE A 262 -12.29 12.39 -11.06
C ILE A 262 -11.29 12.29 -12.20
N ALA A 263 -11.42 13.12 -13.23
CA ALA A 263 -10.49 13.10 -14.37
C ALA A 263 -9.10 13.58 -13.93
N ALA A 264 -9.03 14.60 -13.08
CA ALA A 264 -7.78 15.05 -12.49
C ALA A 264 -7.17 14.00 -11.55
N CYS A 265 -7.97 13.30 -10.74
CA CYS A 265 -7.49 12.18 -9.92
C CYS A 265 -6.91 11.04 -10.78
N GLU A 266 -7.57 10.72 -11.89
CA GLU A 266 -7.09 9.72 -12.84
C GLU A 266 -5.77 10.13 -13.49
N GLN A 267 -5.64 11.40 -13.85
CA GLN A 267 -4.41 11.96 -14.40
C GLN A 267 -3.25 11.85 -13.39
N LEU A 268 -3.48 12.19 -12.12
CA LEU A 268 -2.47 12.02 -11.06
C LEU A 268 -2.03 10.55 -10.91
N ALA A 269 -2.97 9.62 -10.98
CA ALA A 269 -2.68 8.19 -10.93
C ALA A 269 -1.78 7.75 -12.11
N ARG A 270 -2.14 8.18 -13.33
CA ARG A 270 -1.37 7.87 -14.56
C ARG A 270 0.06 8.41 -14.51
N GLU A 271 0.25 9.64 -14.04
CA GLU A 271 1.59 10.26 -13.86
C GLU A 271 2.49 9.47 -12.89
N ARG A 272 1.88 8.73 -11.96
CA ARG A 272 2.58 7.91 -10.97
C ARG A 272 2.74 6.45 -11.40
N GLY A 273 2.30 6.11 -12.62
CA GLY A 273 2.46 4.77 -13.17
C GLY A 273 1.54 3.72 -12.53
N VAL A 274 0.43 4.16 -11.91
CA VAL A 274 -0.55 3.26 -11.28
C VAL A 274 -1.86 3.22 -12.05
N LYS A 275 -2.64 2.15 -11.86
CA LYS A 275 -4.01 2.08 -12.38
C LYS A 275 -4.90 3.09 -11.64
N PHE A 276 -6.05 3.41 -12.23
CA PHE A 276 -7.08 4.22 -11.58
C PHE A 276 -8.41 3.50 -11.59
N ARG A 277 -9.17 3.63 -10.49
CA ARG A 277 -10.55 3.15 -10.40
C ARG A 277 -11.43 4.20 -9.72
N ARG A 278 -12.42 4.70 -10.47
CA ARG A 278 -13.52 5.51 -9.94
C ARG A 278 -14.43 4.65 -9.05
N ARG A 279 -14.77 5.18 -7.88
CA ARG A 279 -15.82 4.67 -6.99
C ARG A 279 -16.98 5.66 -6.99
N VAL A 280 -18.18 5.21 -6.67
CA VAL A 280 -19.37 6.09 -6.58
C VAL A 280 -19.76 6.20 -5.11
N LEU A 281 -20.07 7.42 -4.67
CA LEU A 281 -20.57 7.65 -3.31
C LEU A 281 -21.78 6.75 -3.01
N ASP A 282 -21.86 6.24 -1.78
CA ASP A 282 -22.90 5.34 -1.29
C ASP A 282 -23.03 3.99 -2.02
N ARG A 283 -22.08 3.64 -2.89
CA ARG A 283 -21.96 2.30 -3.49
C ARG A 283 -20.72 1.61 -2.96
N VAL A 284 -20.95 0.67 -2.04
CA VAL A 284 -19.90 -0.18 -1.45
C VAL A 284 -19.86 -1.51 -2.19
N GLY A 285 -18.65 -1.97 -2.55
CA GLY A 285 -18.39 -3.13 -3.40
C GLY A 285 -17.29 -2.86 -4.42
#